data_AF-A0A961A434-F1
#
_entry.id   AF-A0A961A434-F1
#
_cell.length_a   1.000
_cell.length_b   1.000
_cell.length_c   1.000
_cell.angle_alpha   90.00
_cell.angle_beta   90.00
_cell.angle_gamma   90.00
#
_symmetry.space_group_name_H-M   'P 1'
#
loop_
_entity.id
_entity.type
_entity.pdbx_description
1 polymer ?
#
loop_
_entity_poly.entity_id
_entity_poly.type
_entity_poly.pdbx_seq_one_letter_code
_entity_poly.pdbx_strand_id
1 'polypeptide(L)'
;MNCKSRAICPYCRDNQSNSRDHIFPQFLCGKKTIATCDKCNNTFGSTFESEVASAFLPLIVFLSQSGYNHCKDLLYKHAFKVEESGIAYDLSTNMYAYPTKPYVERTKDHVKIVAANRKQARSIINNLESGVTHELQKHHLLAIASQPSLNSYSFTVGKSIRQLAIKMCIGMLANSDLSVISTSNTFTNELFNQAETSSVRQILEPVSALEFLLSPLSHFIYIEGNKKERRCFGIVGFFGGVISLYVPISYQFRKADFAILGELNLVTKTESFDSIIPLKLDEWQKEQPMEKMFEFTKKWGPRINSKVEQAFGASVLNLGINEPKHNEPISVPLVWSEYSVEFNVRLSLKLTGVIPPRIDVPLALQDWSIRNTKSKEQVHFIDDLVLQVNTVIPEYEKHKSYTFHPFRDSTEIELQVFSEHWLSISELEFSFTINKNKYLAFIIFQNPNSDMKLDGEMILEFILNNSIVIPAKRDPTWQQVSDDYVESLTGPVLEVEFSEMLPENLIISSITPLNHPT
;
A
#
# COMPACT_ATOMS: atom_id res chain seq x y z
N MET A 1 39.69 -19.04 -21.36
CA MET A 1 38.43 -18.28 -21.17
C MET A 1 37.28 -19.21 -21.51
N ASN A 2 36.63 -19.81 -20.50
CA ASN A 2 35.51 -20.73 -20.71
C ASN A 2 34.19 -19.95 -20.74
N CYS A 3 33.52 -19.95 -21.90
CA CYS A 3 32.12 -19.51 -22.04
C CYS A 3 31.22 -20.45 -21.22
N LYS A 4 31.04 -20.16 -19.92
CA LYS A 4 29.88 -20.66 -19.19
C LYS A 4 28.66 -19.95 -19.77
N SER A 5 27.71 -20.70 -20.32
CA SER A 5 26.39 -20.16 -20.68
C SER A 5 25.82 -19.42 -19.47
N ARG A 6 25.55 -18.12 -19.61
CA ARG A 6 24.97 -17.33 -18.53
C ARG A 6 23.54 -17.79 -18.33
N ALA A 7 23.22 -18.29 -17.13
CA ALA A 7 21.87 -18.69 -16.76
C ALA A 7 20.89 -17.51 -16.92
N ILE A 8 19.65 -17.79 -17.26
CA ILE A 8 18.58 -16.79 -17.37
C ILE A 8 18.24 -16.25 -15.97
N CYS A 9 18.01 -14.93 -15.85
CA CYS A 9 17.65 -14.27 -14.60
C CYS A 9 16.35 -14.87 -14.03
N PRO A 10 16.32 -15.32 -12.75
CA PRO A 10 15.15 -15.99 -12.19
C PRO A 10 13.97 -15.04 -11.95
N TYR A 11 14.20 -13.73 -11.88
CA TYR A 11 13.15 -12.73 -11.65
C TYR A 11 12.36 -12.39 -12.91
N CYS A 12 13.04 -11.89 -13.96
CA CYS A 12 12.36 -11.48 -15.20
C CYS A 12 12.28 -12.60 -16.23
N ARG A 13 13.14 -13.63 -16.15
CA ARG A 13 13.20 -14.74 -17.10
C ARG A 13 13.52 -14.37 -18.55
N ASP A 14 13.83 -13.10 -18.81
CA ASP A 14 14.12 -12.61 -20.16
C ASP A 14 15.61 -12.34 -20.38
N ASN A 15 16.32 -11.89 -19.34
CA ASN A 15 17.68 -11.40 -19.44
C ASN A 15 18.70 -12.40 -18.92
N GLN A 16 19.91 -12.37 -19.47
CA GLN A 16 21.03 -13.16 -18.96
C GLN A 16 21.46 -12.66 -17.56
N SER A 17 21.86 -13.60 -16.71
CA SER A 17 22.40 -13.28 -15.40
C SER A 17 23.83 -12.76 -15.51
N ASN A 18 24.00 -11.47 -15.28
CA ASN A 18 25.28 -10.76 -15.31
C ASN A 18 25.58 -10.02 -13.98
N SER A 19 24.68 -10.12 -13.01
CA SER A 19 24.73 -9.54 -11.67
C SER A 19 24.59 -10.61 -10.59
N ARG A 20 24.68 -10.17 -9.33
CA ARG A 20 24.34 -10.99 -8.16
C ARG A 20 23.46 -10.20 -7.22
N ASP A 21 22.37 -10.82 -6.80
CA ASP A 21 21.42 -10.23 -5.86
C ASP A 21 21.31 -11.12 -4.61
N HIS A 22 21.06 -10.51 -3.46
CA HIS A 22 21.01 -11.21 -2.18
C HIS A 22 19.62 -11.84 -1.95
N ILE A 23 19.59 -13.08 -1.46
CA ILE A 23 18.33 -13.78 -1.13
C ILE A 23 17.65 -13.06 0.03
N PHE A 24 18.34 -12.94 1.17
CA PHE A 24 18.01 -11.96 2.19
C PHE A 24 18.64 -10.62 1.77
N PRO A 25 17.88 -9.52 1.64
CA PRO A 25 18.43 -8.23 1.27
C PRO A 25 19.63 -7.81 2.13
N GLN A 26 20.57 -7.09 1.53
CA GLN A 26 21.79 -6.67 2.23
C GLN A 26 21.48 -5.75 3.44
N PHE A 27 20.41 -4.95 3.37
CA PHE A 27 19.97 -4.10 4.49
C PHE A 27 19.43 -4.90 5.69
N LEU A 28 19.09 -6.18 5.50
CA LEU A 28 18.78 -7.11 6.59
C LEU A 28 20.02 -7.87 7.09
N CYS A 29 21.21 -7.55 6.55
CA CYS A 29 22.48 -8.26 6.77
C CYS A 29 22.63 -9.58 6.02
N GLY A 30 21.86 -9.77 4.94
CA GLY A 30 22.03 -10.96 4.12
C GLY A 30 23.35 -10.99 3.35
N LYS A 31 23.87 -12.19 3.09
CA LYS A 31 25.18 -12.44 2.47
C LYS A 31 25.08 -13.36 1.25
N LYS A 32 24.20 -14.35 1.28
CA LYS A 32 24.03 -15.32 0.21
C LYS A 32 23.37 -14.65 -1.00
N THR A 33 24.02 -14.80 -2.15
CA THR A 33 23.55 -14.24 -3.42
C THR A 33 23.19 -15.32 -4.43
N ILE A 34 22.27 -14.99 -5.33
CA ILE A 34 21.95 -15.74 -6.56
C ILE A 34 22.35 -14.94 -7.80
N ALA A 35 22.52 -15.62 -8.93
CA ALA A 35 22.81 -14.98 -10.21
C ALA A 35 21.54 -14.35 -10.80
N THR A 36 21.61 -13.08 -11.18
CA THR A 36 20.47 -12.29 -11.68
C THR A 36 20.92 -11.30 -12.76
N CYS A 37 20.01 -10.62 -13.44
CA CYS A 37 20.39 -9.54 -14.37
C CYS A 37 20.52 -8.19 -13.64
N ASP A 38 21.42 -7.32 -14.12
CA ASP A 38 21.67 -6.00 -13.54
C ASP A 38 20.40 -5.14 -13.50
N LYS A 39 19.54 -5.25 -14.52
CA LYS A 39 18.28 -4.49 -14.59
C LYS A 39 17.40 -4.78 -13.37
N CYS A 40 17.12 -6.05 -13.07
CA CYS A 40 16.29 -6.42 -11.92
C CYS A 40 16.95 -6.02 -10.61
N ASN A 41 18.25 -6.34 -10.44
CA ASN A 41 18.99 -6.04 -9.23
C ASN A 41 18.95 -4.53 -8.90
N ASN A 42 19.26 -3.69 -9.88
CA ASN A 42 19.25 -2.24 -9.72
C ASN A 42 17.84 -1.70 -9.46
N THR A 43 16.84 -2.14 -10.23
CA THR A 43 15.45 -1.70 -10.06
C THR A 43 14.93 -2.04 -8.67
N PHE A 44 15.16 -3.25 -8.16
CA PHE A 44 14.66 -3.65 -6.84
C PHE A 44 15.32 -2.82 -5.74
N GLY A 45 16.65 -2.67 -5.79
CA GLY A 45 17.41 -1.86 -4.85
C GLY A 45 16.97 -0.40 -4.80
N SER A 46 16.66 0.22 -5.95
CA SER A 46 16.23 1.61 -6.04
C SER A 46 14.73 1.85 -5.84
N THR A 47 13.94 0.79 -5.65
CA THR A 47 12.48 0.88 -5.47
C THR A 47 12.09 0.28 -4.12
N PHE A 48 11.40 -0.86 -4.12
CA PHE A 48 10.78 -1.42 -2.93
C PHE A 48 11.78 -1.82 -1.84
N GLU A 49 13.01 -2.20 -2.18
CA GLU A 49 14.00 -2.52 -1.13
C GLU A 49 14.41 -1.27 -0.34
N SER A 50 14.59 -0.13 -1.01
CA SER A 50 14.94 1.12 -0.34
C SER A 50 13.80 1.63 0.56
N GLU A 51 12.55 1.44 0.13
CA GLU A 51 11.36 1.77 0.91
C GLU A 51 11.24 0.87 2.14
N VAL A 52 11.40 -0.45 1.99
CA VAL A 52 11.32 -1.38 3.12
C VAL A 52 12.50 -1.16 4.08
N ALA A 53 13.71 -0.91 3.58
CA ALA A 53 14.86 -0.57 4.40
C ALA A 53 14.59 0.68 5.26
N SER A 54 13.97 1.70 4.66
CA SER A 54 13.58 2.93 5.37
C SER A 54 12.48 2.67 6.40
N ALA A 55 11.51 1.81 6.10
CA ALA A 55 10.44 1.43 7.01
C ALA A 55 10.95 0.61 8.21
N PHE A 56 11.94 -0.27 8.02
CA PHE A 56 12.55 -1.07 9.09
C PHE A 56 13.64 -0.34 9.87
N LEU A 57 14.20 0.74 9.33
CA LEU A 57 15.30 1.48 9.95
C LEU A 57 15.06 1.85 11.43
N PRO A 58 13.89 2.41 11.83
CA PRO A 58 13.64 2.70 13.24
C PRO A 58 13.74 1.45 14.11
N LEU A 59 13.06 0.37 13.72
CA LEU A 59 13.11 -0.88 14.47
C LEU A 59 14.53 -1.46 14.58
N ILE A 60 15.30 -1.46 13.49
CA ILE A 60 16.69 -1.94 13.46
C ILE A 60 17.58 -1.14 14.43
N VAL A 61 17.47 0.18 14.40
CA VAL A 61 18.23 1.07 15.30
C VAL A 61 17.83 0.82 16.76
N PHE A 62 16.55 0.64 17.04
CA PHE A 62 16.07 0.37 18.39
C PHE A 62 16.41 -1.03 18.90
N LEU A 63 16.44 -2.05 18.05
CA LEU A 63 16.96 -3.36 18.45
C LEU A 63 18.39 -3.25 19.00
N SER A 64 19.17 -2.25 18.53
CA SER A 64 20.53 -2.02 19.00
C SER A 64 20.61 -1.62 20.48
N GLN A 65 19.54 -1.08 21.07
CA GLN A 65 19.46 -0.83 22.51
C GLN A 65 19.51 -2.13 23.33
N SER A 66 19.03 -3.24 22.77
CA SER A 66 19.01 -4.56 23.41
C SER A 66 20.23 -5.43 23.11
N GLY A 67 21.27 -4.84 22.52
CA GLY A 67 22.50 -5.56 22.17
C GLY A 67 22.52 -6.15 20.76
N TYR A 68 21.51 -5.89 19.93
CA TYR A 68 21.59 -6.22 18.51
C TYR A 68 22.64 -5.34 17.81
N ASN A 69 23.70 -5.94 17.29
CA ASN A 69 24.68 -5.22 16.51
C ASN A 69 24.34 -5.33 15.02
N HIS A 70 23.80 -4.29 14.39
CA HIS A 70 23.55 -4.34 12.95
C HIS A 70 24.86 -4.54 12.15
N CYS A 71 24.77 -5.02 10.91
CA CYS A 71 25.96 -5.25 10.05
C CYS A 71 26.55 -3.97 9.46
N LYS A 72 25.81 -2.86 9.53
CA LYS A 72 26.22 -1.54 9.07
C LYS A 72 25.86 -0.51 10.13
N ASP A 73 26.60 0.59 10.17
CA ASP A 73 26.18 1.75 10.95
C ASP A 73 25.02 2.44 10.25
N LEU A 74 23.86 2.47 10.90
CA LEU A 74 22.66 3.16 10.40
C LEU A 74 22.35 4.36 11.27
N LEU A 75 21.69 5.36 10.67
CA LEU A 75 21.28 6.60 11.34
C LEU A 75 19.79 6.85 11.10
N TYR A 76 18.98 6.68 12.14
CA TYR A 76 17.58 7.07 12.14
C TYR A 76 17.46 8.58 12.39
N LYS A 77 17.09 9.33 11.34
CA LYS A 77 16.95 10.78 11.41
C LYS A 77 15.68 11.19 12.15
N HIS A 78 15.74 12.29 12.89
CA HIS A 78 14.63 12.81 13.68
C HIS A 78 13.99 11.76 14.60
N ALA A 79 14.82 10.88 15.17
CA ALA A 79 14.40 9.73 15.96
C ALA A 79 13.55 10.10 17.18
N PHE A 80 13.87 11.22 17.84
CA PHE A 80 13.08 11.72 18.96
C PHE A 80 13.28 13.22 19.17
N LYS A 81 12.38 13.83 19.95
CA LYS A 81 12.44 15.23 20.37
C LYS A 81 12.40 15.28 21.89
N VAL A 82 13.33 16.00 22.51
CA VAL A 82 13.35 16.21 23.96
C VAL A 82 12.30 17.26 24.30
N GLU A 83 11.28 16.92 25.10
CA GLU A 83 10.12 17.78 25.36
C GLU A 83 10.52 19.11 26.00
N GLU A 84 11.43 19.10 26.98
CA GLU A 84 11.82 20.29 27.73
C GLU A 84 12.57 21.32 26.87
N SER A 85 13.33 20.85 25.88
CA SER A 85 14.18 21.71 25.03
C SER A 85 13.62 21.90 23.63
N GLY A 86 12.69 21.07 23.21
CA GLY A 86 12.19 20.98 21.85
C GLY A 86 13.22 20.55 20.80
N ILE A 87 14.41 20.09 21.19
CA ILE A 87 15.49 19.72 20.26
C ILE A 87 15.22 18.32 19.70
N ALA A 88 15.26 18.19 18.37
CA ALA A 88 15.19 16.91 17.67
C ALA A 88 16.57 16.27 17.54
N TYR A 89 16.64 14.94 17.68
CA TYR A 89 17.85 14.14 17.62
C TYR A 89 17.73 13.01 16.60
N ASP A 90 18.82 12.76 15.87
CA ASP A 90 19.07 11.55 15.10
C ASP A 90 19.69 10.49 16.02
N LEU A 91 19.41 9.20 15.76
CA LEU A 91 19.90 8.08 16.56
C LEU A 91 20.64 7.07 15.69
N SER A 92 21.85 6.70 16.09
CA SER A 92 22.64 5.68 15.39
C SER A 92 22.50 4.28 16.01
N THR A 93 22.81 3.23 15.24
CA THR A 93 22.90 1.84 15.73
C THR A 93 23.94 1.64 16.83
N ASN A 94 24.92 2.54 16.95
CA ASN A 94 25.89 2.56 18.07
C ASN A 94 25.38 3.33 19.28
N MET A 95 24.07 3.61 19.34
CA MET A 95 23.42 4.27 20.47
C MET A 95 23.86 5.72 20.72
N TYR A 96 24.57 6.33 19.78
CA TYR A 96 24.85 7.76 19.83
C TYR A 96 23.68 8.56 19.28
N ALA A 97 23.24 9.55 20.06
CA ALA A 97 22.27 10.55 19.66
C ALA A 97 22.97 11.83 19.20
N TYR A 98 22.52 12.39 18.08
CA TYR A 98 23.07 13.61 17.48
C TYR A 98 21.96 14.63 17.27
N PRO A 99 22.06 15.89 17.70
CA PRO A 99 21.05 16.88 17.38
C PRO A 99 20.91 17.02 15.86
N THR A 100 19.68 16.87 15.34
CA THR A 100 19.42 16.87 13.89
C THR A 100 19.79 18.22 13.27
N LYS A 101 19.57 19.30 14.03
CA LYS A 101 20.04 20.65 13.70
C LYS A 101 20.75 21.23 14.91
N PRO A 102 21.78 22.06 14.71
CA PRO A 102 22.40 22.75 15.82
C PRO A 102 21.40 23.68 16.50
N TYR A 103 21.44 23.73 17.82
CA TYR A 103 20.60 24.58 18.64
C TYR A 103 21.48 25.55 19.44
N VAL A 104 21.07 26.81 19.47
CA VAL A 104 21.76 27.87 20.20
C VAL A 104 20.72 28.62 21.04
N GLU A 105 20.90 28.61 22.34
CA GLU A 105 20.09 29.36 23.30
C GLU A 105 20.95 30.44 23.92
N ARG A 106 20.49 31.69 23.83
CA ARG A 106 21.16 32.85 24.42
C ARG A 106 20.35 33.31 25.61
N THR A 107 20.96 33.26 26.79
CA THR A 107 20.43 33.91 27.98
C THR A 107 21.25 35.17 28.28
N LYS A 108 20.87 35.94 29.32
CA LYS A 108 21.58 37.17 29.69
C LYS A 108 23.06 36.91 30.07
N ASP A 109 23.36 35.73 30.59
CA ASP A 109 24.68 35.43 31.19
C ASP A 109 25.44 34.30 30.49
N HIS A 110 24.78 33.51 29.62
CA HIS A 110 25.43 32.39 28.93
C HIS A 110 24.83 32.09 27.55
N VAL A 111 25.66 31.47 26.70
CA VAL A 111 25.22 30.89 25.42
C VAL A 111 25.36 29.38 25.49
N LYS A 112 24.24 28.67 25.38
CA LYS A 112 24.20 27.21 25.30
C LYS A 112 24.18 26.79 23.84
N ILE A 113 25.11 25.92 23.45
CA ILE A 113 25.22 25.38 22.09
C ILE A 113 25.09 23.87 22.15
N VAL A 114 24.18 23.31 21.34
CA VAL A 114 24.00 21.88 21.15
C VAL A 114 24.28 21.58 19.68
N ALA A 115 25.28 20.74 19.40
CA ALA A 115 25.75 20.46 18.05
C ALA A 115 26.12 18.98 17.86
N ALA A 116 26.04 18.49 16.62
CA ALA A 116 26.25 17.08 16.27
C ALA A 116 27.70 16.63 16.46
N ASN A 117 28.66 17.54 16.35
CA ASN A 117 30.07 17.25 16.56
C ASN A 117 30.87 18.51 16.88
N ARG A 118 32.14 18.31 17.30
CA ARG A 118 33.06 19.40 17.66
C ARG A 118 33.32 20.40 16.52
N LYS A 119 33.34 19.94 15.27
CA LYS A 119 33.57 20.82 14.11
C LYS A 119 32.39 21.77 13.92
N GLN A 120 31.16 21.27 14.03
CA GLN A 120 29.95 22.08 13.96
C GLN A 120 29.85 23.04 15.15
N ALA A 121 30.16 22.59 16.37
CA ALA A 121 30.21 23.47 17.54
C ALA A 121 31.19 24.63 17.37
N ARG A 122 32.42 24.35 16.88
CA ARG A 122 33.43 25.38 16.60
C ARG A 122 32.98 26.36 15.53
N SER A 123 32.34 25.88 14.46
CA SER A 123 31.80 26.75 13.41
C SER A 123 30.77 27.74 13.98
N ILE A 124 29.89 27.24 14.85
CA ILE A 124 28.88 28.07 15.53
C ILE A 124 29.55 29.07 16.47
N ILE A 125 30.53 28.64 17.27
CA ILE A 125 31.30 29.51 18.17
C ILE A 125 31.97 30.64 17.38
N ASN A 126 32.68 30.33 16.30
CA ASN A 126 33.36 31.34 15.48
C ASN A 126 32.37 32.38 14.89
N ASN A 127 31.16 31.94 14.52
CA ASN A 127 30.10 32.85 14.02
C ASN A 127 29.45 33.69 15.14
N LEU A 128 29.56 33.26 16.39
CA LEU A 128 29.05 34.00 17.56
C LEU A 128 30.11 34.98 18.10
N GLU A 129 31.39 34.61 18.04
CA GLU A 129 32.54 35.42 18.43
C GLU A 129 32.69 36.69 17.56
N SER A 130 32.18 36.70 16.33
CA SER A 130 32.13 37.89 15.48
C SER A 130 31.20 39.01 16.00
N GLY A 131 30.59 38.86 17.20
CA GLY A 131 29.69 39.88 17.76
C GLY A 131 29.60 40.04 19.28
N VAL A 132 30.24 39.21 20.13
CA VAL A 132 30.15 39.34 21.61
C VAL A 132 31.43 38.86 22.31
N THR A 133 31.94 39.67 23.26
CA THR A 133 33.08 39.36 24.16
C THR A 133 32.61 38.74 25.48
N HIS A 134 32.35 37.43 25.55
CA HIS A 134 32.17 36.73 26.84
C HIS A 134 32.72 35.29 26.81
N GLU A 135 33.22 34.83 27.96
CA GLU A 135 33.82 33.51 28.19
C GLU A 135 32.83 32.36 28.00
N LEU A 136 33.14 31.43 27.09
CA LEU A 136 32.32 30.25 26.79
C LEU A 136 32.65 29.08 27.73
N GLN A 137 31.68 28.69 28.58
CA GLN A 137 31.74 27.40 29.26
C GLN A 137 31.43 26.25 28.29
N LYS A 138 32.41 25.36 28.10
CA LYS A 138 32.31 24.18 27.22
C LYS A 138 31.47 23.09 27.91
N HIS A 139 30.22 22.90 27.49
CA HIS A 139 29.49 21.68 27.82
C HIS A 139 29.71 20.60 26.76
N HIS A 140 30.16 19.44 27.23
CA HIS A 140 30.40 18.24 26.43
C HIS A 140 29.08 17.60 25.95
N LEU A 141 29.16 16.92 24.80
CA LEU A 141 28.12 16.06 24.22
C LEU A 141 27.25 15.40 25.31
N LEU A 142 25.97 15.74 25.33
CA LEU A 142 25.00 15.04 26.17
C LEU A 142 24.93 13.60 25.66
N ALA A 143 25.55 12.67 26.39
CA ALA A 143 25.07 11.30 26.39
C ALA A 143 23.66 11.37 26.97
N ILE A 144 22.65 11.44 26.11
CA ILE A 144 21.26 11.42 26.54
C ILE A 144 21.04 10.06 27.18
N ALA A 145 20.92 10.05 28.50
CA ALA A 145 20.69 8.86 29.30
C ALA A 145 19.26 8.32 29.14
N SER A 146 18.33 9.12 28.58
CA SER A 146 16.98 8.66 28.31
C SER A 146 16.96 7.80 27.06
N GLN A 147 16.57 6.53 27.24
CA GLN A 147 16.20 5.66 26.13
C GLN A 147 15.05 6.33 25.39
N PRO A 148 15.21 6.75 24.12
CA PRO A 148 14.06 7.15 23.34
C PRO A 148 13.11 5.96 23.28
N SER A 149 11.81 6.23 23.33
CA SER A 149 10.74 5.23 23.25
C SER A 149 10.12 5.23 21.86
N LEU A 150 9.86 4.07 21.25
CA LEU A 150 9.23 3.91 19.92
C LEU A 150 7.70 4.08 19.98
N ASN A 151 7.21 5.04 20.77
CA ASN A 151 5.78 5.14 21.12
C ASN A 151 4.85 5.38 19.92
N SER A 152 5.39 5.83 18.77
CA SER A 152 4.63 6.20 17.58
C SER A 152 4.98 5.37 16.33
N TYR A 153 5.76 4.30 16.47
CA TYR A 153 6.09 3.48 15.30
C TYR A 153 4.94 2.57 14.92
N SER A 154 4.26 2.96 13.86
CA SER A 154 3.36 2.10 13.11
C SER A 154 4.12 1.43 11.97
N PHE A 155 3.95 0.13 11.86
CA PHE A 155 4.43 -0.62 10.71
C PHE A 155 3.23 -1.17 9.95
N THR A 156 3.10 -0.81 8.67
CA THR A 156 2.05 -1.31 7.78
C THR A 156 2.65 -2.23 6.72
N VAL A 157 1.99 -3.37 6.48
CA VAL A 157 2.36 -4.30 5.41
C VAL A 157 1.85 -3.76 4.07
N GLY A 158 2.61 -2.82 3.53
CA GLY A 158 2.39 -2.22 2.22
C GLY A 158 2.80 -3.11 1.06
N LYS A 159 2.73 -2.54 -0.15
CA LYS A 159 3.10 -3.19 -1.40
C LYS A 159 4.57 -3.59 -1.46
N SER A 160 5.45 -2.73 -0.99
CA SER A 160 6.90 -2.88 -1.10
C SER A 160 7.42 -4.07 -0.30
N ILE A 161 6.85 -4.35 0.88
CA ILE A 161 7.20 -5.54 1.66
C ILE A 161 6.64 -6.83 1.05
N ARG A 162 5.50 -6.76 0.34
CA ARG A 162 4.95 -7.91 -0.40
C ARG A 162 5.84 -8.25 -1.60
N GLN A 163 6.31 -7.25 -2.34
CA GLN A 163 7.30 -7.41 -3.40
C GLN A 163 8.61 -7.99 -2.86
N LEU A 164 9.05 -7.52 -1.70
CA LEU A 164 10.23 -8.06 -1.02
C LEU A 164 10.06 -9.55 -0.68
N ALA A 165 8.90 -9.95 -0.15
CA ALA A 165 8.61 -11.35 0.17
C ALA A 165 8.61 -12.23 -1.09
N ILE A 166 8.02 -11.76 -2.20
CA ILE A 166 8.08 -12.45 -3.49
C ILE A 166 9.54 -12.62 -3.96
N LYS A 167 10.31 -11.52 -3.91
CA LYS A 167 11.73 -11.51 -4.29
C LYS A 167 12.54 -12.54 -3.50
N MET A 168 12.34 -12.58 -2.18
CA MET A 168 12.98 -13.51 -1.26
C MET A 168 12.59 -14.97 -1.60
N CYS A 169 11.32 -15.26 -1.85
CA CYS A 169 10.85 -16.59 -2.27
C CYS A 169 11.49 -17.04 -3.60
N ILE A 170 11.53 -16.16 -4.61
CA ILE A 170 12.18 -16.49 -5.89
C ILE A 170 13.67 -16.73 -5.70
N GLY A 171 14.34 -15.91 -4.87
CA GLY A 171 15.73 -16.09 -4.49
C GLY A 171 16.00 -17.45 -3.87
N MET A 172 15.14 -17.87 -2.94
CA MET A 172 15.22 -19.15 -2.26
C MET A 172 15.02 -20.34 -3.21
N LEU A 173 14.02 -20.27 -4.11
CA LEU A 173 13.81 -21.28 -5.15
C LEU A 173 15.01 -21.39 -6.09
N ALA A 174 15.56 -20.26 -6.53
CA ALA A 174 16.73 -20.25 -7.42
C ALA A 174 17.98 -20.83 -6.75
N ASN A 175 18.19 -20.55 -5.46
CA ASN A 175 19.29 -21.12 -4.68
C ASN A 175 19.19 -22.64 -4.51
N SER A 176 17.97 -23.19 -4.59
CA SER A 176 17.70 -24.62 -4.45
C SER A 176 17.54 -25.35 -5.80
N ASP A 177 17.90 -24.71 -6.92
CA ASP A 177 17.69 -25.22 -8.29
C ASP A 177 16.21 -25.54 -8.61
N LEU A 178 15.29 -24.86 -7.95
CA LEU A 178 13.84 -25.00 -8.08
C LEU A 178 13.18 -23.81 -8.80
N SER A 179 13.98 -22.96 -9.48
CA SER A 179 13.51 -21.76 -10.21
C SER A 179 12.39 -22.05 -11.23
N VAL A 180 12.34 -23.27 -11.77
CA VAL A 180 11.30 -23.74 -12.70
C VAL A 180 9.90 -23.82 -12.05
N ILE A 181 9.78 -23.79 -10.71
CA ILE A 181 8.48 -23.84 -10.02
C ILE A 181 7.72 -22.50 -10.09
N SER A 182 8.42 -21.38 -10.25
CA SER A 182 7.84 -20.02 -10.19
C SER A 182 7.17 -19.58 -11.50
N THR A 183 6.16 -20.29 -12.01
CA THR A 183 5.66 -20.13 -13.40
C THR A 183 4.46 -19.21 -13.61
N SER A 184 3.93 -18.52 -12.60
CA SER A 184 2.81 -17.60 -12.85
C SER A 184 3.32 -16.23 -13.34
N ASN A 185 2.80 -15.76 -14.47
CA ASN A 185 3.03 -14.38 -14.92
C ASN A 185 2.56 -13.37 -13.87
N THR A 186 1.56 -13.74 -13.06
CA THR A 186 1.07 -12.95 -11.92
C THR A 186 2.18 -12.62 -10.91
N PHE A 187 3.07 -13.57 -10.58
CA PHE A 187 4.18 -13.33 -9.65
C PHE A 187 5.20 -12.34 -10.21
N THR A 188 5.54 -12.49 -11.49
CA THR A 188 6.40 -11.55 -12.20
C THR A 188 5.76 -10.16 -12.23
N ASN A 189 4.47 -10.09 -12.57
CA ASN A 189 3.74 -8.83 -12.64
C ASN A 189 3.66 -8.14 -11.26
N GLU A 190 3.38 -8.87 -10.19
CA GLU A 190 3.39 -8.32 -8.83
C GLU A 190 4.78 -7.81 -8.43
N LEU A 191 5.83 -8.58 -8.70
CA LEU A 191 7.21 -8.19 -8.41
C LEU A 191 7.61 -6.89 -9.13
N PHE A 192 7.18 -6.70 -10.39
CA PHE A 192 7.45 -5.49 -11.17
C PHE A 192 6.38 -4.40 -11.04
N ASN A 193 5.46 -4.51 -10.07
CA ASN A 193 4.41 -3.53 -9.86
C ASN A 193 3.53 -3.29 -11.12
N GLN A 194 3.08 -4.38 -11.71
CA GLN A 194 2.19 -4.39 -12.88
C GLN A 194 0.84 -5.05 -12.58
N ALA A 195 0.65 -5.53 -11.34
CA ALA A 195 -0.62 -6.10 -10.89
C ALA A 195 -1.41 -5.06 -10.07
N GLU A 196 -2.71 -4.98 -10.33
CA GLU A 196 -3.64 -4.10 -9.60
C GLU A 196 -3.85 -4.56 -8.15
N THR A 197 -3.82 -5.88 -7.92
CA THR A 197 -3.95 -6.49 -6.59
C THR A 197 -2.78 -7.44 -6.32
N SER A 198 -2.37 -7.56 -5.05
CA SER A 198 -1.33 -8.50 -4.65
C SER A 198 -1.94 -9.79 -4.14
N SER A 199 -1.40 -10.95 -4.50
CA SER A 199 -1.77 -12.28 -3.99
C SER A 199 -1.08 -12.63 -2.66
N VAL A 200 -0.04 -11.88 -2.27
CA VAL A 200 0.62 -12.03 -0.96
C VAL A 200 -0.35 -11.64 0.15
N ARG A 201 -0.39 -12.41 1.25
CA ARG A 201 -1.29 -12.19 2.40
C ARG A 201 -0.47 -12.02 3.68
N GLN A 202 -0.94 -11.18 4.60
CA GLN A 202 -0.33 -11.08 5.93
C GLN A 202 -0.85 -12.18 6.84
N ILE A 203 0.07 -12.80 7.57
CA ILE A 203 -0.21 -13.77 8.62
C ILE A 203 -0.23 -13.01 9.95
N LEU A 204 -1.38 -13.01 10.63
CA LEU A 204 -1.61 -12.26 11.88
C LEU A 204 -1.31 -13.08 13.13
N GLU A 205 -1.30 -14.41 13.00
CA GLU A 205 -1.05 -15.34 14.09
C GLU A 205 0.26 -16.10 13.84
N PRO A 206 1.10 -16.32 14.88
CA PRO A 206 2.33 -17.09 14.72
C PRO A 206 2.04 -18.48 14.17
N VAL A 207 2.88 -18.93 13.24
CA VAL A 207 2.82 -20.30 12.72
C VAL A 207 3.60 -21.18 13.67
N SER A 208 2.95 -21.74 14.69
CA SER A 208 3.62 -22.47 15.79
C SER A 208 4.60 -23.54 15.31
N ALA A 209 4.27 -24.25 14.22
CA ALA A 209 5.15 -25.27 13.64
C ALA A 209 6.51 -24.71 13.16
N LEU A 210 6.54 -23.47 12.68
CA LEU A 210 7.79 -22.80 12.29
C LEU A 210 8.54 -22.23 13.50
N GLU A 211 7.84 -21.81 14.56
CA GLU A 211 8.49 -21.22 15.74
C GLU A 211 9.48 -22.18 16.42
N PHE A 212 9.23 -23.49 16.38
CA PHE A 212 10.14 -24.50 16.93
C PHE A 212 11.40 -24.72 16.09
N LEU A 213 11.42 -24.29 14.84
CA LEU A 213 12.56 -24.47 13.92
C LEU A 213 13.46 -23.24 13.85
N LEU A 214 12.97 -22.10 14.32
CA LEU A 214 13.60 -20.80 14.09
C LEU A 214 14.25 -20.27 15.35
N SER A 215 15.37 -19.57 15.16
CA SER A 215 15.94 -18.74 16.22
C SER A 215 14.95 -17.65 16.62
N PRO A 216 14.91 -17.23 17.91
CA PRO A 216 13.91 -16.27 18.39
C PRO A 216 13.89 -14.96 17.61
N LEU A 217 15.06 -14.47 17.20
CA LEU A 217 15.19 -13.25 16.40
C LEU A 217 15.90 -13.55 15.08
N SER A 218 15.12 -13.85 14.04
CA SER A 218 15.60 -14.15 12.69
C SER A 218 14.72 -13.56 11.59
N HIS A 219 15.24 -13.47 10.37
CA HIS A 219 14.43 -13.41 9.17
C HIS A 219 14.39 -14.80 8.55
N PHE A 220 13.26 -15.21 7.98
CA PHE A 220 13.15 -16.55 7.41
C PHE A 220 12.33 -16.59 6.13
N ILE A 221 12.59 -17.61 5.32
CA ILE A 221 11.87 -17.96 4.11
C ILE A 221 11.60 -19.46 4.17
N TYR A 222 10.36 -19.84 4.45
CA TYR A 222 9.90 -21.21 4.32
C TYR A 222 9.22 -21.39 2.96
N ILE A 223 9.50 -22.45 2.22
CA ILE A 223 8.76 -22.79 1.00
C ILE A 223 8.38 -24.26 1.06
N GLU A 224 7.13 -24.56 0.75
CA GLU A 224 6.59 -25.91 0.70
C GLU A 224 5.85 -26.15 -0.61
N GLY A 225 6.18 -27.27 -1.26
CA GLY A 225 5.41 -27.83 -2.37
C GLY A 225 4.64 -29.06 -1.90
N ASN A 226 3.33 -29.09 -2.16
CA ASN A 226 2.44 -30.19 -1.86
C ASN A 226 1.76 -30.65 -3.17
N LYS A 227 2.15 -31.84 -3.64
CA LYS A 227 1.67 -32.46 -4.87
C LYS A 227 0.21 -32.83 -4.79
N LYS A 228 -0.25 -33.31 -3.63
CA LYS A 228 -1.64 -33.77 -3.42
C LYS A 228 -2.61 -32.61 -3.58
N GLU A 229 -2.29 -31.48 -2.98
CA GLU A 229 -3.09 -30.25 -3.03
C GLU A 229 -2.74 -29.37 -4.24
N ARG A 230 -1.78 -29.82 -5.05
CA ARG A 230 -1.28 -29.14 -6.25
C ARG A 230 -0.83 -27.70 -5.98
N ARG A 231 -0.30 -27.41 -4.80
CA ARG A 231 0.13 -26.07 -4.42
C ARG A 231 1.60 -26.00 -4.06
N CYS A 232 2.18 -24.83 -4.28
CA CYS A 232 3.49 -24.43 -3.77
C CYS A 232 3.31 -23.04 -3.17
N PHE A 233 3.81 -22.82 -1.96
CA PHE A 233 3.70 -21.54 -1.29
C PHE A 233 4.96 -21.24 -0.47
N GLY A 234 5.14 -19.97 -0.16
CA GLY A 234 6.17 -19.48 0.74
C GLY A 234 5.59 -18.79 1.96
N ILE A 235 6.32 -18.81 3.05
CA ILE A 235 6.11 -17.95 4.21
C ILE A 235 7.40 -17.18 4.45
N VAL A 236 7.31 -15.85 4.38
CA VAL A 236 8.43 -14.96 4.67
C VAL A 236 8.18 -14.26 5.99
N GLY A 237 9.09 -14.44 6.93
CA GLY A 237 8.99 -13.82 8.25
C GLY A 237 10.13 -12.86 8.53
N PHE A 238 9.82 -11.79 9.25
CA PHE A 238 10.80 -10.83 9.75
C PHE A 238 10.76 -10.75 11.27
N PHE A 239 11.95 -10.59 11.86
CA PHE A 239 12.14 -10.40 13.30
C PHE A 239 11.48 -11.49 14.17
N GLY A 240 11.77 -12.77 13.86
CA GLY A 240 11.21 -13.91 14.59
C GLY A 240 9.77 -14.24 14.23
N GLY A 241 9.33 -13.86 13.03
CA GLY A 241 7.96 -14.08 12.56
C GLY A 241 6.93 -13.08 13.07
N VAL A 242 7.37 -12.01 13.74
CA VAL A 242 6.51 -10.92 14.19
C VAL A 242 5.75 -10.29 13.02
N ILE A 243 6.44 -10.12 11.89
CA ILE A 243 5.81 -9.80 10.60
C ILE A 243 5.95 -11.04 9.73
N SER A 244 4.85 -11.70 9.38
CA SER A 244 4.85 -12.90 8.55
C SER A 244 3.93 -12.72 7.34
N LEU A 245 4.38 -13.20 6.18
CA LEU A 245 3.69 -13.06 4.90
C LEU A 245 3.56 -14.42 4.22
N TYR A 246 2.34 -14.79 3.85
CA TYR A 246 2.05 -15.93 2.99
C TYR A 246 2.15 -15.51 1.52
N VAL A 247 2.91 -16.28 0.74
CA VAL A 247 3.25 -16.01 -0.67
C VAL A 247 2.81 -17.18 -1.54
N PRO A 248 1.71 -17.08 -2.31
CA PRO A 248 1.17 -18.21 -3.08
C PRO A 248 1.94 -18.47 -4.39
N ILE A 249 3.03 -19.25 -4.35
CA ILE A 249 3.94 -19.45 -5.49
C ILE A 249 3.28 -20.16 -6.70
N SER A 250 2.47 -21.20 -6.48
CA SER A 250 1.81 -21.95 -7.56
C SER A 250 0.57 -22.68 -7.06
N TYR A 251 -0.51 -22.64 -7.86
CA TYR A 251 -1.74 -23.45 -7.66
C TYR A 251 -1.81 -24.67 -8.59
N GLN A 252 -0.73 -24.96 -9.31
CA GLN A 252 -0.65 -26.06 -10.26
C GLN A 252 0.63 -26.89 -10.07
N PHE A 253 1.14 -26.94 -8.85
CA PHE A 253 2.34 -27.69 -8.52
C PHE A 253 2.14 -29.20 -8.80
N ARG A 254 3.11 -29.82 -9.49
CA ARG A 254 3.04 -31.24 -9.90
C ARG A 254 4.27 -32.07 -9.50
N LYS A 255 5.32 -31.44 -8.96
CA LYS A 255 6.55 -32.15 -8.58
C LYS A 255 6.34 -32.90 -7.25
N ALA A 256 7.34 -33.67 -6.82
CA ALA A 256 7.31 -34.33 -5.51
C ALA A 256 7.22 -33.30 -4.38
N ASP A 257 6.65 -33.71 -3.25
CA ASP A 257 6.56 -32.88 -2.06
C ASP A 257 7.96 -32.48 -1.60
N PHE A 258 8.13 -31.23 -1.21
CA PHE A 258 9.39 -30.71 -0.70
C PHE A 258 9.13 -29.57 0.27
N ALA A 259 10.09 -29.33 1.16
CA ALA A 259 10.16 -28.10 1.91
C ALA A 259 11.61 -27.63 2.05
N ILE A 260 11.78 -26.32 1.98
CA ILE A 260 13.07 -25.66 2.19
C ILE A 260 12.89 -24.49 3.15
N LEU A 261 13.90 -24.27 3.99
CA LEU A 261 13.93 -23.23 4.99
C LEU A 261 15.22 -22.42 4.86
N GLY A 262 15.08 -21.14 4.54
CA GLY A 262 16.16 -20.17 4.68
C GLY A 262 15.99 -19.42 6.00
N GLU A 263 17.07 -19.27 6.77
CA GLU A 263 17.08 -18.48 7.99
C GLU A 263 18.28 -17.52 7.98
N LEU A 264 18.05 -16.28 8.41
CA LEU A 264 19.07 -15.30 8.75
C LEU A 264 18.91 -14.95 10.24
N ASN A 265 19.76 -15.52 11.08
CA ASN A 265 19.76 -15.28 12.52
C ASN A 265 20.39 -13.91 12.81
N LEU A 266 19.64 -13.03 13.48
CA LEU A 266 20.06 -11.65 13.75
C LEU A 266 21.07 -11.53 14.89
N VAL A 267 21.10 -12.51 15.80
CA VAL A 267 22.05 -12.54 16.92
C VAL A 267 23.42 -12.98 16.43
N THR A 268 23.50 -14.11 15.74
CA THR A 268 24.76 -14.72 15.29
C THR A 268 25.22 -14.20 13.93
N LYS A 269 24.34 -13.54 13.15
CA LYS A 269 24.59 -13.06 11.78
C LYS A 269 24.95 -14.18 10.81
N THR A 270 24.44 -15.38 11.08
CA THR A 270 24.59 -16.56 10.24
C THR A 270 23.38 -16.74 9.35
N GLU A 271 23.61 -17.23 8.14
CA GLU A 271 22.58 -17.65 7.21
C GLU A 271 22.64 -19.17 7.02
N SER A 272 21.48 -19.82 7.01
CA SER A 272 21.31 -21.22 6.65
C SER A 272 20.23 -21.37 5.58
N PHE A 273 20.34 -22.43 4.78
CA PHE A 273 19.44 -22.75 3.68
C PHE A 273 19.32 -24.27 3.59
N ASP A 274 18.32 -24.81 4.28
CA ASP A 274 18.20 -26.25 4.52
C ASP A 274 16.99 -26.84 3.80
N SER A 275 17.11 -28.09 3.35
CA SER A 275 15.95 -28.89 2.97
C SER A 275 15.39 -29.56 4.22
N ILE A 276 14.10 -29.41 4.46
CA ILE A 276 13.43 -29.94 5.65
C ILE A 276 12.23 -30.81 5.30
N ILE A 277 11.71 -31.52 6.30
CA ILE A 277 10.48 -32.29 6.14
C ILE A 277 9.31 -31.31 5.99
N PRO A 278 8.45 -31.46 4.98
CA PRO A 278 7.25 -30.63 4.83
C PRO A 278 6.39 -30.62 6.08
N LEU A 279 6.08 -29.41 6.57
CA LEU A 279 5.23 -29.20 7.73
C LEU A 279 3.75 -29.44 7.42
N LYS A 280 3.37 -29.49 6.14
CA LYS A 280 1.99 -29.70 5.68
C LYS A 280 1.07 -28.62 6.22
N LEU A 281 1.53 -27.37 6.17
CA LEU A 281 0.75 -26.24 6.66
C LEU A 281 -0.45 -26.01 5.75
N ASP A 282 -1.63 -25.84 6.33
CA ASP A 282 -2.84 -25.51 5.56
C ASP A 282 -2.66 -24.24 4.72
N GLU A 283 -3.45 -24.14 3.65
CA GLU A 283 -3.45 -22.92 2.85
C GLU A 283 -4.03 -21.76 3.67
N TRP A 284 -3.36 -20.61 3.63
CA TRP A 284 -3.81 -19.42 4.32
C TRP A 284 -4.97 -18.75 3.56
N GLN A 285 -6.16 -19.36 3.65
CA GLN A 285 -7.29 -19.07 2.74
C GLN A 285 -8.22 -17.93 3.15
N LYS A 286 -7.99 -17.19 4.25
CA LYS A 286 -8.97 -16.19 4.70
C LYS A 286 -8.39 -14.79 4.73
N GLU A 287 -9.05 -13.87 4.02
CA GLU A 287 -9.10 -12.47 4.45
C GLU A 287 -9.43 -12.47 5.93
N GLN A 288 -8.51 -11.94 6.72
CA GLN A 288 -8.70 -11.92 8.16
C GLN A 288 -9.63 -10.76 8.50
N PRO A 289 -10.60 -10.96 9.41
CA PRO A 289 -11.43 -9.87 9.89
C PRO A 289 -10.57 -8.72 10.43
N MET A 290 -11.04 -7.48 10.27
CA MET A 290 -10.29 -6.29 10.65
C MET A 290 -9.98 -6.26 12.16
N GLU A 291 -10.83 -6.89 12.98
CA GLU A 291 -10.61 -7.08 14.41
C GLU A 291 -9.29 -7.79 14.68
N LYS A 292 -8.94 -8.81 13.88
CA LYS A 292 -7.65 -9.50 13.98
C LYS A 292 -6.48 -8.62 13.56
N MET A 293 -6.68 -7.69 12.62
CA MET A 293 -5.66 -6.69 12.25
C MET A 293 -5.42 -5.70 13.40
N PHE A 294 -6.48 -5.23 14.06
CA PHE A 294 -6.38 -4.38 15.25
C PHE A 294 -5.69 -5.11 16.39
N GLU A 295 -6.06 -6.37 16.65
CA GLU A 295 -5.39 -7.19 17.65
C GLU A 295 -3.92 -7.41 17.33
N PHE A 296 -3.58 -7.68 16.07
CA PHE A 296 -2.18 -7.81 15.63
C PHE A 296 -1.39 -6.55 15.95
N THR A 297 -1.95 -5.37 15.62
CA THR A 297 -1.30 -4.07 15.85
C THR A 297 -1.04 -3.83 17.34
N LYS A 298 -2.01 -4.18 18.20
CA LYS A 298 -1.87 -4.11 19.66
C LYS A 298 -0.84 -5.10 20.20
N LYS A 299 -0.73 -6.30 19.59
CA LYS A 299 0.14 -7.39 20.06
C LYS A 299 1.55 -7.35 19.46
N TRP A 300 1.81 -6.55 18.42
CA TRP A 300 3.09 -6.55 17.70
C TRP A 300 4.27 -6.18 18.62
N GLY A 301 4.15 -5.08 19.38
CA GLY A 301 5.15 -4.60 20.34
C GLY A 301 5.51 -5.63 21.42
N PRO A 302 4.51 -6.18 22.14
CA PRO A 302 4.73 -7.28 23.08
C PRO A 302 5.40 -8.51 22.43
N ARG A 303 5.04 -8.86 21.19
CA ARG A 303 5.64 -10.01 20.49
C ARG A 303 7.12 -9.78 20.18
N ILE A 304 7.48 -8.62 19.64
CA ILE A 304 8.87 -8.31 19.34
C ILE A 304 9.71 -8.24 20.62
N ASN A 305 9.17 -7.67 21.71
CA ASN A 305 9.82 -7.69 23.03
C ASN A 305 10.09 -9.11 23.51
N SER A 306 9.11 -10.00 23.39
CA SER A 306 9.28 -11.41 23.76
C SER A 306 10.40 -12.09 22.94
N LYS A 307 10.47 -11.84 21.62
CA LYS A 307 11.54 -12.38 20.76
C LYS A 307 12.92 -11.81 21.13
N VAL A 308 13.00 -10.54 21.50
CA VAL A 308 14.23 -9.87 21.95
C VAL A 308 14.70 -10.40 23.30
N GLU A 309 13.79 -10.56 24.25
CA GLU A 309 14.07 -11.15 25.56
C GLU A 309 14.60 -12.58 25.41
N GLN A 310 13.95 -13.40 24.58
CA GLN A 310 14.42 -14.75 24.25
C GLN A 310 15.81 -14.77 23.59
N ALA A 311 16.12 -13.76 22.78
CA ALA A 311 17.38 -13.69 22.03
C ALA A 311 18.56 -13.15 22.84
N PHE A 312 18.35 -12.15 23.69
CA PHE A 312 19.42 -11.38 24.36
C PHE A 312 19.37 -11.43 25.89
N GLY A 313 18.29 -11.94 26.49
CA GLY A 313 18.13 -12.01 27.96
C GLY A 313 18.08 -10.65 28.66
N ALA A 314 17.89 -9.55 27.92
CA ALA A 314 17.88 -8.18 28.42
C ALA A 314 16.47 -7.66 28.67
N SER A 315 16.34 -6.72 29.62
CA SER A 315 15.07 -6.08 29.97
C SER A 315 14.54 -5.21 28.82
N VAL A 316 13.35 -5.59 28.34
CA VAL A 316 12.32 -4.84 27.59
C VAL A 316 12.88 -3.67 26.76
N LEU A 317 12.95 -3.83 25.42
CA LEU A 317 12.77 -2.64 24.60
C LEU A 317 11.45 -2.04 25.03
N ASN A 318 11.41 -0.76 25.38
CA ASN A 318 10.14 -0.06 25.57
C ASN A 318 9.47 0.15 24.19
N LEU A 319 9.26 -0.94 23.43
CA LEU A 319 8.30 -1.10 22.34
C LEU A 319 6.94 -1.36 22.99
N GLY A 320 6.48 -0.38 23.75
CA GLY A 320 5.15 -0.37 24.32
C GLY A 320 4.41 0.78 23.69
N ILE A 321 3.27 0.48 23.08
CA ILE A 321 2.14 1.41 23.13
C ILE A 321 2.08 1.83 24.60
N ASN A 322 2.36 3.09 24.91
CA ASN A 322 2.00 3.57 26.25
C ASN A 322 0.54 3.14 26.46
N GLU A 323 0.15 2.78 27.67
CA GLU A 323 -1.25 2.97 28.06
C GLU A 323 -1.73 4.29 27.44
N PRO A 324 -2.87 4.30 26.71
CA PRO A 324 -3.25 5.36 25.80
C PRO A 324 -2.94 6.72 26.41
N LYS A 325 -1.81 7.33 26.00
CA LYS A 325 -1.44 8.65 26.49
C LYS A 325 -2.32 9.62 25.73
N HIS A 326 -3.48 9.93 26.30
CA HIS A 326 -4.40 11.06 26.13
C HIS A 326 -4.59 11.75 24.76
N ASN A 327 -4.01 11.24 23.66
CA ASN A 327 -3.96 11.80 22.31
C ASN A 327 -3.91 10.66 21.27
N GLU A 328 -4.63 9.56 21.48
CA GLU A 328 -4.69 8.53 20.44
C GLU A 328 -5.37 9.10 19.19
N PRO A 329 -4.82 8.84 17.99
CA PRO A 329 -5.51 9.16 16.76
C PRO A 329 -6.82 8.39 16.71
N ILE A 330 -7.92 9.11 16.68
CA ILE A 330 -9.25 8.53 16.45
C ILE A 330 -9.34 8.24 14.96
N SER A 331 -9.59 6.97 14.66
CA SER A 331 -9.92 6.52 13.30
C SER A 331 -11.43 6.43 13.19
N VAL A 332 -12.03 7.35 12.45
CA VAL A 332 -13.46 7.31 12.14
C VAL A 332 -13.64 6.69 10.76
N PRO A 333 -14.46 5.62 10.63
CA PRO A 333 -14.84 5.10 9.32
C PRO A 333 -15.49 6.18 8.47
N LEU A 334 -15.01 6.36 7.25
CA LEU A 334 -15.59 7.20 6.23
C LEU A 334 -16.22 6.29 5.18
N VAL A 335 -17.54 6.32 5.09
CA VAL A 335 -18.28 5.66 4.02
C VAL A 335 -18.54 6.67 2.93
N TRP A 336 -17.99 6.40 1.76
CA TRP A 336 -18.15 7.23 0.58
C TRP A 336 -19.11 6.57 -0.39
N SER A 337 -20.24 7.22 -0.62
CA SER A 337 -21.30 6.77 -1.50
C SER A 337 -21.19 7.51 -2.84
N GLU A 338 -20.90 6.76 -3.91
CA GLU A 338 -20.91 7.23 -5.30
C GLU A 338 -21.97 6.50 -6.08
N TYR A 339 -22.68 7.24 -6.94
CA TYR A 339 -23.57 6.65 -7.91
C TYR A 339 -22.78 6.32 -9.19
N SER A 340 -22.86 5.08 -9.66
CA SER A 340 -22.47 4.73 -11.02
C SER A 340 -23.72 4.44 -11.83
N VAL A 341 -23.73 4.85 -13.09
CA VAL A 341 -24.88 4.64 -13.96
C VAL A 341 -24.47 3.79 -15.15
N GLU A 342 -25.12 2.64 -15.29
CA GLU A 342 -24.92 1.76 -16.44
C GLU A 342 -25.94 2.10 -17.51
N PHE A 343 -25.48 2.56 -18.68
CA PHE A 343 -26.34 2.88 -19.81
C PHE A 343 -26.43 1.73 -20.79
N ASN A 344 -27.65 1.30 -21.06
CA ASN A 344 -28.02 0.53 -22.22
C ASN A 344 -28.56 1.50 -23.27
N VAL A 345 -27.87 1.59 -24.40
CA VAL A 345 -28.27 2.47 -25.50
C VAL A 345 -28.89 1.63 -26.59
N ARG A 346 -30.16 1.90 -26.87
CA ARG A 346 -30.85 1.34 -28.03
C ARG A 346 -30.87 2.39 -29.12
N LEU A 347 -30.11 2.13 -30.18
CA LEU A 347 -29.96 3.03 -31.32
C LEU A 347 -30.43 2.32 -32.59
N SER A 348 -31.37 2.96 -33.28
CA SER A 348 -31.83 2.56 -34.61
C SER A 348 -31.43 3.63 -35.61
N LEU A 349 -30.74 3.21 -36.66
CA LEU A 349 -30.32 4.08 -37.75
C LEU A 349 -31.11 3.73 -39.01
N LYS A 350 -31.67 4.74 -39.67
CA LYS A 350 -32.22 4.60 -41.03
C LYS A 350 -31.06 4.64 -42.02
N LEU A 351 -30.85 3.53 -42.72
CA LEU A 351 -29.90 3.47 -43.81
C LEU A 351 -30.53 4.07 -45.07
N THR A 352 -30.18 5.32 -45.36
CA THR A 352 -30.59 6.00 -46.60
C THR A 352 -29.35 6.27 -47.46
N GLY A 353 -29.34 5.75 -48.70
CA GLY A 353 -28.24 5.96 -49.64
C GLY A 353 -27.20 4.82 -49.68
N VAL A 354 -25.97 5.14 -50.11
CA VAL A 354 -24.87 4.17 -50.22
C VAL A 354 -24.37 3.81 -48.82
N ILE A 355 -24.55 2.55 -48.42
CA ILE A 355 -24.15 2.04 -47.11
C ILE A 355 -22.63 1.79 -47.12
N PRO A 356 -21.85 2.38 -46.19
CA PRO A 356 -20.43 2.07 -46.08
C PRO A 356 -20.24 0.61 -45.64
N PRO A 357 -19.13 -0.05 -46.05
CA PRO A 357 -18.87 -1.45 -45.73
C PRO A 357 -18.67 -1.71 -44.22
N ARG A 358 -18.50 -0.66 -43.42
CA ARG A 358 -18.37 -0.71 -41.97
C ARG A 358 -18.97 0.55 -41.35
N ILE A 359 -19.78 0.38 -40.32
CA ILE A 359 -20.32 1.46 -39.48
C ILE A 359 -19.62 1.35 -38.13
N ASP A 360 -18.83 2.35 -37.76
CA ASP A 360 -18.15 2.41 -36.46
C ASP A 360 -18.82 3.51 -35.61
N VAL A 361 -19.67 3.11 -34.67
CA VAL A 361 -20.23 4.05 -33.69
C VAL A 361 -19.23 4.19 -32.53
N PRO A 362 -18.86 5.42 -32.12
CA PRO A 362 -17.98 5.61 -30.97
C PRO A 362 -18.54 4.93 -29.71
N LEU A 363 -17.67 4.28 -28.94
CA LEU A 363 -18.07 3.60 -27.70
C LEU A 363 -18.32 4.57 -26.53
N ALA A 364 -17.72 5.77 -26.57
CA ALA A 364 -17.96 6.79 -25.56
C ALA A 364 -19.02 7.78 -26.05
N LEU A 365 -20.04 8.06 -25.23
CA LEU A 365 -21.12 8.99 -25.58
C LEU A 365 -20.59 10.40 -25.85
N GLN A 366 -19.55 10.85 -25.15
CA GLN A 366 -18.93 12.16 -25.37
C GLN A 366 -18.35 12.35 -26.78
N ASP A 367 -18.08 11.26 -27.48
CA ASP A 367 -17.54 11.29 -28.84
C ASP A 367 -18.67 11.27 -29.89
N TRP A 368 -19.94 11.18 -29.47
CA TRP A 368 -21.08 11.19 -30.37
C TRP A 368 -21.35 12.60 -30.87
N SER A 369 -21.23 12.79 -32.18
CA SER A 369 -21.69 14.00 -32.84
C SER A 369 -23.08 13.77 -33.40
N ILE A 370 -24.09 14.35 -32.73
CA ILE A 370 -25.49 14.38 -33.19
C ILE A 370 -25.81 15.77 -33.71
N ARG A 371 -26.58 15.86 -34.80
CA ARG A 371 -27.07 17.15 -35.31
C ARG A 371 -28.52 17.08 -35.76
N ASN A 372 -29.19 18.22 -35.79
CA ASN A 372 -30.49 18.34 -36.44
C ASN A 372 -30.32 18.35 -37.98
N THR A 373 -31.13 17.59 -38.70
CA THR A 373 -31.04 17.46 -40.17
C THR A 373 -31.32 18.78 -40.88
N LYS A 374 -32.28 19.59 -40.38
CA LYS A 374 -32.69 20.86 -40.98
C LYS A 374 -31.76 22.02 -40.61
N SER A 375 -31.50 22.23 -39.32
CA SER A 375 -30.68 23.37 -38.88
C SER A 375 -29.17 23.11 -39.03
N LYS A 376 -28.75 21.84 -39.15
CA LYS A 376 -27.35 21.40 -39.11
C LYS A 376 -26.62 21.72 -37.79
N GLU A 377 -27.33 22.22 -36.79
CA GLU A 377 -26.76 22.52 -35.48
C GLU A 377 -26.48 21.23 -34.71
N GLN A 378 -25.35 21.19 -34.01
CA GLN A 378 -25.01 20.10 -33.11
C GLN A 378 -25.97 20.08 -31.92
N VAL A 379 -26.38 18.87 -31.52
CA VAL A 379 -27.28 18.64 -30.41
C VAL A 379 -26.47 18.16 -29.22
N HIS A 380 -26.39 19.00 -28.19
CA HIS A 380 -25.70 18.70 -26.93
C HIS A 380 -26.64 17.97 -25.96
N PHE A 381 -26.98 16.72 -26.28
CA PHE A 381 -27.94 15.94 -25.47
C PHE A 381 -27.32 15.31 -24.21
N ILE A 382 -25.98 15.29 -24.10
CA ILE A 382 -25.28 14.68 -22.96
C ILE A 382 -25.54 15.49 -21.69
N ASP A 383 -25.53 16.83 -21.79
CA ASP A 383 -25.80 17.69 -20.65
C ASP A 383 -27.26 17.51 -20.17
N ASP A 384 -28.20 17.37 -21.10
CA ASP A 384 -29.60 17.05 -20.80
C ASP A 384 -29.75 15.66 -20.18
N LEU A 385 -29.01 14.66 -20.68
CA LEU A 385 -28.99 13.31 -20.12
C LEU A 385 -28.44 13.31 -18.70
N VAL A 386 -27.33 14.01 -18.46
CA VAL A 386 -26.73 14.17 -17.12
C VAL A 386 -27.71 14.88 -16.19
N LEU A 387 -28.39 15.93 -16.66
CA LEU A 387 -29.41 16.63 -15.88
C LEU A 387 -30.57 15.70 -15.50
N GLN A 388 -31.06 14.88 -16.44
CA GLN A 388 -32.14 13.91 -16.20
C GLN A 388 -31.72 12.76 -15.27
N VAL A 389 -30.46 12.33 -15.34
CA VAL A 389 -29.94 11.34 -14.39
C VAL A 389 -29.86 11.97 -12.99
N ASN A 390 -29.34 13.19 -12.90
CA ASN A 390 -29.23 13.93 -11.63
C ASN A 390 -30.58 14.26 -10.99
N THR A 391 -31.66 14.44 -11.76
CA THR A 391 -33.02 14.63 -11.19
C THR A 391 -33.57 13.35 -10.57
N VAL A 392 -33.09 12.18 -11.00
CA VAL A 392 -33.56 10.87 -10.55
C VAL A 392 -32.75 10.32 -9.38
N ILE A 393 -31.47 10.70 -9.23
CA ILE A 393 -30.60 10.26 -8.12
C ILE A 393 -31.25 10.45 -6.73
N PRO A 394 -31.89 11.59 -6.40
CA PRO A 394 -32.55 11.78 -5.10
C PRO A 394 -33.70 10.81 -4.84
N GLU A 395 -34.34 10.30 -5.90
CA GLU A 395 -35.46 9.35 -5.86
C GLU A 395 -35.01 7.93 -6.26
N TYR A 396 -33.72 7.64 -6.07
CA TYR A 396 -33.14 6.36 -6.45
C TYR A 396 -33.81 5.17 -5.74
N GLU A 397 -34.31 4.23 -6.54
CA GLU A 397 -34.76 2.91 -6.08
C GLU A 397 -33.81 1.83 -6.62
N LYS A 398 -33.30 0.99 -5.71
CA LYS A 398 -32.38 -0.10 -6.04
C LYS A 398 -32.99 -1.01 -7.11
N HIS A 399 -32.23 -1.26 -8.18
CA HIS A 399 -32.62 -2.10 -9.34
C HIS A 399 -33.76 -1.56 -10.21
N LYS A 400 -34.15 -0.28 -10.09
CA LYS A 400 -35.08 0.35 -11.03
C LYS A 400 -34.34 0.79 -12.29
N SER A 401 -34.90 0.42 -13.45
CA SER A 401 -34.43 0.92 -14.74
C SER A 401 -35.24 2.16 -15.10
N TYR A 402 -34.55 3.20 -15.57
CA TYR A 402 -35.16 4.44 -16.05
C TYR A 402 -34.93 4.54 -17.56
N THR A 403 -35.92 5.07 -18.27
CA THR A 403 -35.86 5.18 -19.73
C THR A 403 -36.00 6.64 -20.15
N PHE A 404 -35.06 7.11 -20.96
CA PHE A 404 -35.00 8.46 -21.48
C PHE A 404 -35.00 8.45 -23.00
N HIS A 405 -35.90 9.24 -23.58
CA HIS A 405 -36.05 9.43 -25.02
C HIS A 405 -35.73 10.89 -25.35
N PRO A 406 -34.46 11.25 -25.64
CA PRO A 406 -34.05 12.65 -25.83
C PRO A 406 -34.79 13.36 -26.96
N PHE A 407 -35.34 12.59 -27.90
CA PHE A 407 -35.86 13.10 -29.16
C PHE A 407 -37.28 12.60 -29.45
N ARG A 408 -38.08 12.35 -28.40
CA ARG A 408 -39.43 11.78 -28.55
C ARG A 408 -40.31 12.51 -29.58
N ASP A 409 -40.10 13.81 -29.74
CA ASP A 409 -40.86 14.68 -30.65
C ASP A 409 -40.04 15.16 -31.88
N SER A 410 -38.80 14.72 -32.05
CA SER A 410 -37.90 15.16 -33.14
C SER A 410 -37.56 14.00 -34.08
N THR A 411 -38.09 14.04 -35.30
CA THR A 411 -37.85 13.03 -36.34
C THR A 411 -36.64 13.33 -37.23
N GLU A 412 -35.85 14.35 -36.91
CA GLU A 412 -34.90 14.99 -37.83
C GLU A 412 -33.52 15.15 -37.20
N ILE A 413 -32.92 14.02 -36.81
CA ILE A 413 -31.62 13.95 -36.16
C ILE A 413 -30.73 12.93 -36.85
N GLU A 414 -29.44 13.27 -36.96
CA GLU A 414 -28.42 12.42 -37.56
C GLU A 414 -27.27 12.18 -36.59
N LEU A 415 -26.76 10.95 -36.55
CA LEU A 415 -25.53 10.57 -35.85
C LEU A 415 -24.37 10.49 -36.86
N GLN A 416 -23.24 11.09 -36.51
CA GLN A 416 -22.00 10.90 -37.26
C GLN A 416 -21.40 9.53 -36.94
N VAL A 417 -21.29 8.67 -37.95
CA VAL A 417 -20.72 7.30 -37.83
C VAL A 417 -19.35 7.16 -38.49
N PHE A 418 -18.90 8.20 -39.22
CA PHE A 418 -17.56 8.32 -39.78
C PHE A 418 -17.26 9.81 -40.05
N SER A 419 -15.99 10.18 -40.27
CA SER A 419 -15.51 11.58 -40.36
C SER A 419 -16.37 12.52 -41.21
N GLU A 420 -17.13 12.03 -42.21
CA GLU A 420 -18.06 12.83 -42.99
C GLU A 420 -19.45 12.17 -43.22
N HIS A 421 -19.72 11.01 -42.63
CA HIS A 421 -20.96 10.27 -42.89
C HIS A 421 -21.95 10.38 -41.72
N TRP A 422 -23.17 10.78 -42.06
CA TRP A 422 -24.27 11.04 -41.14
C TRP A 422 -25.42 10.09 -41.45
N LEU A 423 -25.94 9.41 -40.43
CA LEU A 423 -27.08 8.50 -40.56
C LEU A 423 -28.25 9.01 -39.73
N SER A 424 -29.45 9.02 -40.31
CA SER A 424 -30.65 9.45 -39.59
C SER A 424 -30.99 8.47 -38.47
N ILE A 425 -31.27 8.98 -37.30
CA ILE A 425 -31.68 8.20 -36.13
C ILE A 425 -33.20 7.97 -36.22
N SER A 426 -33.66 6.73 -36.34
CA SER A 426 -35.10 6.38 -36.26
C SER A 426 -35.59 6.27 -34.83
N GLU A 427 -34.73 5.81 -33.93
CA GLU A 427 -35.04 5.59 -32.53
C GLU A 427 -33.75 5.73 -31.73
N LEU A 428 -33.81 6.48 -30.64
CA LEU A 428 -32.74 6.55 -29.65
C LEU A 428 -33.37 6.51 -28.27
N GLU A 429 -33.04 5.47 -27.54
CA GLU A 429 -33.50 5.23 -26.19
C GLU A 429 -32.28 4.96 -25.29
N PHE A 430 -32.25 5.66 -24.17
CA PHE A 430 -31.30 5.41 -23.09
C PHE A 430 -32.06 4.73 -21.97
N SER A 431 -31.74 3.48 -21.70
CA SER A 431 -32.20 2.80 -20.49
C SER A 431 -31.04 2.70 -19.53
N PHE A 432 -31.18 3.22 -18.32
CA PHE A 432 -30.10 3.24 -17.35
C PHE A 432 -30.47 2.66 -15.99
N THR A 433 -29.50 1.99 -15.38
CA THR A 433 -29.58 1.52 -13.99
C THR A 433 -28.61 2.32 -13.15
N ILE A 434 -29.11 2.89 -12.05
CA ILE A 434 -28.27 3.55 -11.07
C ILE A 434 -27.81 2.50 -10.06
N ASN A 435 -26.52 2.46 -9.76
CA ASN A 435 -25.92 1.63 -8.73
C ASN A 435 -25.30 2.55 -7.69
N LYS A 436 -25.73 2.46 -6.43
CA LYS A 436 -25.07 3.13 -5.30
C LYS A 436 -23.91 2.26 -4.84
N ASN A 437 -22.68 2.68 -5.15
CA ASN A 437 -21.47 2.02 -4.69
C ASN A 437 -21.00 2.68 -3.41
N LYS A 438 -20.72 1.87 -2.39
CA LYS A 438 -20.14 2.34 -1.13
C LYS A 438 -18.68 1.95 -1.06
N TYR A 439 -17.85 2.88 -0.64
CA TYR A 439 -16.42 2.68 -0.46
C TYR A 439 -16.03 3.04 0.97
N LEU A 440 -15.14 2.25 1.56
CA LEU A 440 -14.67 2.49 2.91
C LEU A 440 -13.29 3.13 2.92
N ALA A 441 -13.18 4.20 3.69
CA ALA A 441 -11.94 4.85 4.07
C ALA A 441 -11.93 5.12 5.58
N PHE A 442 -10.86 5.76 6.04
CA PHE A 442 -10.75 6.19 7.43
C PHE A 442 -10.19 7.59 7.48
N ILE A 443 -10.83 8.44 8.30
CA ILE A 443 -10.28 9.73 8.67
C ILE A 443 -9.58 9.54 10.01
N ILE A 444 -8.31 9.94 10.05
CA ILE A 444 -7.49 9.84 11.25
C ILE A 444 -7.25 11.25 11.77
N PHE A 445 -7.69 11.54 12.99
CA PHE A 445 -7.42 12.82 13.65
C PHE A 445 -6.97 12.62 15.09
N GLN A 446 -6.21 13.58 15.60
CA GLN A 446 -5.72 13.54 16.97
C GLN A 446 -6.87 13.80 17.94
N ASN A 447 -7.10 12.91 18.92
CA ASN A 447 -8.06 13.17 19.98
C ASN A 447 -7.58 14.37 20.82
N PRO A 448 -8.30 15.51 20.87
CA PRO A 448 -7.90 16.63 21.71
C PRO A 448 -8.15 16.36 23.21
N ASN A 449 -8.98 15.37 23.56
CA ASN A 449 -9.42 15.16 24.94
C ASN A 449 -9.79 13.69 25.21
N SER A 450 -8.99 13.01 26.04
CA SER A 450 -9.10 11.57 26.33
C SER A 450 -10.43 11.11 26.93
N ASP A 451 -11.14 12.02 27.59
CA ASP A 451 -12.34 11.71 28.36
C ASP A 451 -13.61 11.92 27.52
N MET A 452 -13.45 12.34 26.27
CA MET A 452 -14.55 12.60 25.36
C MET A 452 -15.14 11.26 24.89
N LYS A 453 -16.36 10.95 25.32
CA LYS A 453 -17.16 9.90 24.68
C LYS A 453 -17.45 10.36 23.26
N LEU A 454 -16.90 9.65 22.29
CA LEU A 454 -17.11 9.91 20.87
C LEU A 454 -18.50 9.41 20.48
N ASP A 455 -19.50 10.28 20.59
CA ASP A 455 -20.74 10.11 19.84
C ASP A 455 -20.63 10.80 18.47
N GLY A 456 -21.60 10.53 17.60
CA GLY A 456 -21.59 11.03 16.22
C GLY A 456 -21.66 12.55 16.11
N GLU A 457 -22.37 13.22 17.02
CA GLU A 457 -22.54 14.67 17.00
C GLU A 457 -21.22 15.38 17.32
N MET A 458 -20.49 14.89 18.34
CA MET A 458 -19.20 15.47 18.72
C MET A 458 -18.13 15.28 17.66
N ILE A 459 -18.13 14.15 16.92
CA ILE A 459 -17.19 13.94 15.81
C ILE A 459 -17.47 14.91 14.68
N LEU A 460 -18.74 15.11 14.33
CA LEU A 460 -19.13 16.04 13.29
C LEU A 460 -18.74 17.47 13.66
N GLU A 461 -19.03 17.89 14.90
CA GLU A 461 -18.63 19.20 15.42
C GLU A 461 -17.10 19.37 15.41
N PHE A 462 -16.36 18.33 15.78
CA PHE A 462 -14.90 18.35 15.74
C PHE A 462 -14.35 18.50 14.31
N ILE A 463 -14.91 17.77 13.35
CA ILE A 463 -14.53 17.87 11.93
C ILE A 463 -14.76 19.29 11.40
N LEU A 464 -15.93 19.88 11.70
CA LEU A 464 -16.30 21.23 11.29
C LEU A 464 -15.40 22.29 11.94
N ASN A 465 -15.16 22.20 13.25
CA ASN A 465 -14.38 23.18 14.00
C ASN A 465 -12.88 23.14 13.69
N ASN A 466 -12.35 21.98 13.30
CA ASN A 466 -10.91 21.81 13.01
C ASN A 466 -10.58 21.85 11.52
N SER A 467 -11.56 22.17 10.66
CA SER A 467 -11.37 22.23 9.21
C SER A 467 -10.73 20.94 8.64
N ILE A 468 -11.14 19.77 9.15
CA ILE A 468 -10.64 18.50 8.65
C ILE A 468 -11.13 18.36 7.20
N VAL A 469 -10.18 18.34 6.27
CA VAL A 469 -10.48 18.28 4.85
C VAL A 469 -10.93 16.87 4.48
N ILE A 470 -12.23 16.71 4.27
CA ILE A 470 -12.76 15.54 3.56
C ILE A 470 -12.29 15.65 2.11
N PRO A 471 -11.67 14.60 1.53
CA PRO A 471 -11.23 14.62 0.15
C PRO A 471 -12.37 15.02 -0.79
N ALA A 472 -12.09 15.89 -1.76
CA ALA A 472 -13.09 16.28 -2.76
C ALA A 472 -13.35 15.17 -3.81
N LYS A 473 -12.49 14.14 -3.85
CA LYS A 473 -12.60 12.97 -4.73
C LYS A 473 -12.18 11.72 -3.98
N ARG A 474 -12.80 10.59 -4.34
CA ARG A 474 -12.45 9.26 -3.84
C ARG A 474 -11.03 8.87 -4.27
N ASP A 475 -10.27 8.27 -3.36
CA ASP A 475 -9.02 7.60 -3.73
C ASP A 475 -9.36 6.27 -4.42
N PRO A 476 -8.80 5.99 -5.62
CA PRO A 476 -9.04 4.74 -6.34
C PRO A 476 -8.72 3.47 -5.53
N THR A 477 -7.88 3.56 -4.49
CA THR A 477 -7.48 2.44 -3.63
C THR A 477 -8.50 2.07 -2.55
N TRP A 478 -9.56 2.87 -2.35
CA TRP A 478 -10.58 2.58 -1.34
C TRP A 478 -11.36 1.31 -1.70
N GLN A 479 -11.60 0.49 -0.67
CA GLN A 479 -12.28 -0.79 -0.84
C GLN A 479 -13.79 -0.59 -1.01
N GLN A 480 -14.37 -1.17 -2.05
CA GLN A 480 -15.82 -1.24 -2.21
C GLN A 480 -16.42 -2.18 -1.14
N VAL A 481 -17.50 -1.75 -0.48
CA VAL A 481 -18.16 -2.47 0.62
C VAL A 481 -19.66 -2.62 0.36
N SER A 482 -20.28 -3.66 0.93
CA SER A 482 -21.73 -3.89 0.84
C SER A 482 -22.51 -3.06 1.86
N ASP A 483 -23.82 -2.92 1.64
CA ASP A 483 -24.74 -2.29 2.60
C ASP A 483 -24.68 -3.00 3.97
N ASP A 484 -24.78 -4.33 3.98
CA ASP A 484 -24.67 -5.16 5.20
C ASP A 484 -23.36 -4.92 5.97
N TYR A 485 -22.26 -4.68 5.25
CA TYR A 485 -20.97 -4.40 5.87
C TYR A 485 -20.98 -3.02 6.54
N VAL A 486 -21.56 -2.01 5.90
CA VAL A 486 -21.70 -0.66 6.48
C VAL A 486 -22.60 -0.69 7.72
N GLU A 487 -23.69 -1.45 7.70
CA GLU A 487 -24.58 -1.64 8.86
C GLU A 487 -23.89 -2.40 10.01
N SER A 488 -22.90 -3.24 9.71
CA SER A 488 -22.13 -3.97 10.71
C SER A 488 -21.05 -3.14 11.41
N LEU A 489 -20.74 -1.93 10.93
CA LEU A 489 -19.74 -1.06 11.52
C LEU A 489 -20.17 -0.62 12.92
N THR A 490 -19.35 -0.92 13.93
CA THR A 490 -19.61 -0.48 15.30
C THR A 490 -19.03 0.91 15.54
N GLY A 491 -19.89 1.86 15.94
CA GLY A 491 -19.49 3.22 16.32
C GLY A 491 -19.97 4.29 15.33
N PRO A 492 -19.58 5.54 15.54
CA PRO A 492 -19.92 6.63 14.64
C PRO A 492 -19.23 6.46 13.29
N VAL A 493 -20.00 6.55 12.21
CA VAL A 493 -19.55 6.46 10.82
C VAL A 493 -19.84 7.80 10.14
N LEU A 494 -18.86 8.35 9.42
CA LEU A 494 -19.07 9.51 8.58
C LEU A 494 -19.50 9.04 7.19
N GLU A 495 -20.73 9.31 6.81
CA GLU A 495 -21.20 9.05 5.45
C GLU A 495 -21.08 10.33 4.60
N VAL A 496 -20.39 10.22 3.48
CA VAL A 496 -20.29 11.26 2.47
C VAL A 496 -20.95 10.73 1.21
N GLU A 497 -22.02 11.40 0.79
CA GLU A 497 -22.78 11.03 -0.39
C GLU A 497 -22.62 12.09 -1.46
N PHE A 498 -22.10 11.67 -2.62
CA PHE A 498 -22.03 12.53 -3.80
C PHE A 498 -23.28 12.32 -4.63
N SER A 499 -24.20 13.28 -4.57
CA SER A 499 -25.49 13.24 -5.27
C SER A 499 -25.41 13.73 -6.73
N GLU A 500 -24.22 14.03 -7.25
CA GLU A 500 -24.03 14.55 -8.60
C GLU A 500 -23.25 13.57 -9.48
N MET A 501 -23.83 13.20 -10.62
CA MET A 501 -23.15 12.50 -11.70
C MET A 501 -22.37 13.49 -12.56
N LEU A 502 -21.10 13.17 -12.81
CA LEU A 502 -20.24 13.88 -13.75
C LEU A 502 -20.30 13.24 -15.15
N PRO A 503 -20.22 14.02 -16.25
CA PRO A 503 -20.29 13.51 -17.63
C PRO A 503 -19.24 12.43 -17.95
N GLU A 504 -18.08 12.49 -17.28
CA GLU A 504 -16.96 11.56 -17.44
C GLU A 504 -17.23 10.14 -16.92
N ASN A 505 -18.35 9.93 -16.21
CA ASN A 505 -18.74 8.63 -15.64
C ASN A 505 -19.80 7.88 -16.49
N LEU A 506 -20.08 8.33 -17.71
CA LEU A 506 -21.05 7.71 -18.62
C LEU A 506 -20.41 6.56 -19.40
N ILE A 507 -20.69 5.31 -19.01
CA ILE A 507 -20.18 4.11 -19.70
C ILE A 507 -21.34 3.43 -20.44
N ILE A 508 -21.19 3.23 -21.76
CA ILE A 508 -22.11 2.43 -22.56
C ILE A 508 -21.80 0.95 -22.31
N SER A 509 -22.75 0.21 -21.73
CA SER A 509 -22.58 -1.22 -21.48
C SER A 509 -22.83 -2.06 -22.73
N SER A 510 -23.75 -1.61 -23.60
CA SER A 510 -24.07 -2.27 -24.87
C SER A 510 -24.76 -1.33 -25.85
N ILE A 511 -24.52 -1.57 -27.15
CA ILE A 511 -25.27 -0.97 -28.27
C ILE A 511 -25.95 -2.12 -28.99
N THR A 512 -27.27 -2.15 -28.98
CA THR A 512 -28.03 -3.16 -29.73
C THR A 512 -28.53 -2.57 -31.04
N PRO A 513 -28.02 -3.00 -32.21
CA PRO A 513 -28.59 -2.59 -33.48
C PRO A 513 -29.96 -3.25 -33.67
N LEU A 514 -30.97 -2.44 -33.97
CA LEU A 514 -32.25 -2.96 -34.43
C LEU A 514 -32.10 -3.42 -35.88
N ASN A 515 -31.87 -4.72 -36.08
CA ASN A 515 -32.07 -5.33 -37.38
C ASN A 515 -33.55 -5.23 -37.73
N HIS A 516 -33.91 -4.33 -38.64
CA HIS A 516 -35.18 -4.50 -39.34
C HIS A 516 -35.05 -5.80 -40.15
N PRO A 517 -35.93 -6.79 -39.97
CA PRO A 517 -36.08 -7.83 -40.98
C PRO A 517 -36.49 -7.09 -42.26
N THR A 518 -35.68 -7.22 -43.31
CA THR A 518 -36.01 -6.78 -44.67
C THR A 518 -37.36 -7.30 -45.12
#